data_AF-A0A9P6LT02-F1
#
_entry.id   AF-A0A9P6LT02-F1
#
_cell.length_a   1.000
_cell.length_b   1.000
_cell.length_c   1.000
_cell.angle_alpha   90.00
_cell.angle_beta   90.00
_cell.angle_gamma   90.00
#
_symmetry.space_group_name_H-M   'P 1'
#
loop_
_entity.id
_entity.type
_entity.pdbx_description
1 polymer ?
#
loop_
_entity_poly.entity_id
_entity_poly.type
_entity_poly.pdbx_seq_one_letter_code
_entity_poly.pdbx_strand_id
1 'polypeptide(L)'
;SSFDEPDFQQFFQALRTREIKHTKELDIDLKPVVEYLQAQGPNEELSSMALTQKLCWLLGTCGFLRANDILCIDLSNSKFHLDRITAVLPILLPKETRGGSRICKYITIKSHDDPLLCPVKTLTEYLRRIEGHDIEVEHPKDPSI
;
A
#
# COMPACT_ATOMS: atom_id res chain seq x y z
N SER A 1 -8.48 58.20 2.73
CA SER A 1 -7.77 56.93 2.98
C SER A 1 -8.72 55.79 2.63
N SER A 2 -8.67 55.28 1.40
CA SER A 2 -9.62 54.29 0.86
C SER A 2 -9.27 52.83 1.20
N PHE A 3 -8.40 52.60 2.19
CA PHE A 3 -7.91 51.27 2.57
C PHE A 3 -8.65 50.65 3.76
N ASP A 4 -9.56 51.39 4.42
CA ASP A 4 -10.35 50.93 5.56
C ASP A 4 -11.77 50.45 5.17
N GLU A 5 -12.06 50.38 3.87
CA GLU A 5 -13.34 49.92 3.39
C GLU A 5 -13.43 48.38 3.56
N PRO A 6 -14.48 47.86 4.22
CA PRO A 6 -14.58 46.45 4.63
C PRO A 6 -14.46 45.47 3.46
N ASP A 7 -14.85 45.90 2.26
CA ASP A 7 -14.76 45.12 1.03
C ASP A 7 -13.31 44.89 0.59
N PHE A 8 -12.43 45.88 0.78
CA PHE A 8 -11.00 45.73 0.51
C PHE A 8 -10.34 44.79 1.53
N GLN A 9 -10.74 44.85 2.80
CA GLN A 9 -10.23 43.92 3.80
C GLN A 9 -10.67 42.48 3.52
N GLN A 10 -11.93 42.26 3.14
CA GLN A 10 -12.40 40.94 2.70
C GLN A 10 -11.67 40.45 1.45
N PHE A 11 -11.41 41.33 0.48
CA PHE A 11 -10.65 41.00 -0.73
C PHE A 11 -9.22 40.54 -0.40
N PHE A 12 -8.47 41.30 0.41
CA PHE A 12 -7.11 40.93 0.80
C PHE A 12 -7.07 39.70 1.73
N GLN A 13 -8.09 39.51 2.58
CA GLN A 13 -8.23 38.30 3.37
C GLN A 13 -8.46 37.09 2.47
N ALA A 14 -9.35 37.18 1.48
CA ALA A 14 -9.57 36.11 0.50
C ALA A 14 -8.32 35.79 -0.34
N LEU A 15 -7.47 36.78 -0.64
CA LEU A 15 -6.17 36.56 -1.29
C LEU A 15 -5.19 35.80 -0.38
N ARG A 16 -5.11 36.14 0.92
CA ARG A 16 -4.28 35.41 1.89
C ARG A 16 -4.78 33.98 2.16
N THR A 17 -6.09 33.75 2.14
CA THR A 17 -6.67 32.39 2.25
C THR A 17 -6.38 31.53 1.00
N ARG A 18 -6.05 32.17 -0.13
CA ARG A 18 -5.67 31.54 -1.39
C ARG A 18 -4.16 31.44 -1.59
N GLU A 19 -3.33 31.88 -0.63
CA GLU A 19 -1.90 31.60 -0.67
C GLU A 19 -1.68 30.09 -0.53
N ILE A 20 -1.37 29.46 -1.65
CA ILE A 20 -0.93 28.06 -1.69
C ILE A 20 0.40 28.02 -0.92
N LYS A 21 0.37 27.45 0.29
CA LYS A 21 1.60 27.17 1.02
C LYS A 21 2.37 26.13 0.25
N HIS A 22 3.40 26.57 -0.47
CA HIS A 22 4.35 25.68 -1.11
C HIS A 22 5.04 24.87 -0.02
N THR A 23 4.82 23.56 -0.01
CA THR A 23 5.64 22.63 0.75
C THR A 23 7.01 22.57 0.11
N LYS A 24 8.04 22.17 0.87
CA LYS A 24 9.37 21.94 0.30
C LYS A 24 9.24 20.96 -0.87
N GLU A 25 9.92 21.28 -1.96
CA GLU A 25 10.13 20.34 -3.07
C GLU A 25 10.84 19.10 -2.50
N LEU A 26 10.22 17.93 -2.71
CA LEU A 26 10.74 16.65 -2.27
C LEU A 26 11.45 16.01 -3.45
N ASP A 27 12.78 16.13 -3.48
CA ASP A 27 13.64 15.37 -4.38
C ASP A 27 13.94 14.01 -3.76
N ILE A 28 13.12 13.01 -4.08
CA ILE A 28 13.24 11.64 -3.55
C ILE A 28 13.80 10.75 -4.64
N ASP A 29 15.05 10.33 -4.47
CA ASP A 29 15.66 9.30 -5.30
C ASP A 29 15.23 7.90 -4.85
N LEU A 30 14.44 7.22 -5.68
CA LEU A 30 13.99 5.84 -5.45
C LEU A 30 14.96 4.79 -6.00
N LYS A 31 15.97 5.20 -6.78
CA LYS A 31 16.97 4.31 -7.36
C LYS A 31 17.62 3.35 -6.36
N PRO A 32 18.11 3.79 -5.18
CA PRO A 32 18.74 2.86 -4.23
C PRO A 32 17.78 1.76 -3.75
N VAL A 33 16.48 2.03 -3.72
CA VAL A 33 15.50 1.04 -3.30
C VAL A 33 15.20 0.05 -4.41
N VAL A 34 15.08 0.53 -5.64
CA VAL A 34 14.90 -0.34 -6.82
C VAL A 34 16.11 -1.27 -6.97
N GLU A 35 17.32 -0.72 -6.87
CA GLU A 35 18.57 -1.48 -6.95
C GLU A 35 18.66 -2.51 -5.81
N TYR A 36 18.27 -2.15 -4.59
CA TYR A 36 18.21 -3.09 -3.47
C TYR A 36 17.29 -4.28 -3.75
N LEU A 37 16.07 -4.03 -4.25
CA LEU A 37 15.09 -5.09 -4.53
C LEU A 37 15.54 -6.02 -5.66
N GLN A 38 16.21 -5.47 -6.68
CA GLN A 38 16.81 -6.26 -7.75
C GLN A 38 17.99 -7.09 -7.24
N ALA A 39 18.85 -6.52 -6.39
CA ALA A 39 20.00 -7.20 -5.82
C ALA A 39 19.63 -8.39 -4.92
N GLN A 40 18.41 -8.43 -4.38
CA GLN A 40 17.93 -9.60 -3.64
C GLN A 40 17.79 -10.86 -4.51
N GLY A 41 17.69 -10.70 -5.85
CA GLY A 41 17.62 -11.83 -6.78
C GLY A 41 16.21 -12.46 -6.90
N PRO A 42 16.14 -13.64 -7.53
CA PRO A 42 14.90 -14.36 -7.84
C PRO A 42 14.10 -14.70 -6.59
N ASN A 43 12.76 -14.64 -6.67
CA ASN A 43 11.89 -14.84 -5.51
C ASN A 43 12.01 -16.26 -4.93
N GLU A 44 12.26 -17.24 -5.79
CA GLU A 44 12.40 -18.67 -5.49
C GLU A 44 13.65 -18.96 -4.64
N GLU A 45 14.70 -18.15 -4.76
CA GLU A 45 15.97 -18.30 -4.06
C GLU A 45 15.98 -17.60 -2.69
N LEU A 46 15.01 -16.72 -2.44
CA LEU A 46 14.92 -15.99 -1.17
C LEU A 46 14.52 -16.91 -0.02
N SER A 47 14.99 -16.59 1.20
CA SER A 47 14.42 -17.17 2.43
C SER A 47 12.97 -16.69 2.62
N SER A 48 12.16 -17.41 3.38
CA SER A 48 10.76 -16.98 3.65
C SER A 48 10.71 -15.59 4.29
N MET A 49 11.64 -15.26 5.19
CA MET A 49 11.73 -13.93 5.80
C MET A 49 12.04 -12.85 4.75
N ALA A 50 13.05 -13.08 3.90
CA ALA A 50 13.43 -12.11 2.86
C ALA A 50 12.31 -11.94 1.83
N LEU A 51 11.63 -13.02 1.46
CA LEU A 51 10.47 -12.98 0.57
C LEU A 51 9.30 -12.18 1.18
N THR A 52 8.99 -12.39 2.46
CA THR A 52 7.95 -11.62 3.17
C THR A 52 8.30 -10.14 3.20
N GLN A 53 9.56 -9.78 3.51
CA GLN A 53 10.01 -8.38 3.53
C GLN A 53 9.87 -7.74 2.15
N LYS A 54 10.32 -8.43 1.10
CA LYS A 54 10.20 -7.99 -0.30
C LYS A 54 8.73 -7.79 -0.69
N LEU A 55 7.86 -8.75 -0.34
CA LEU A 55 6.43 -8.66 -0.59
C LEU A 55 5.79 -7.47 0.12
N CYS A 56 6.03 -7.29 1.43
CA CYS A 56 5.49 -6.17 2.20
C CYS A 56 5.90 -4.82 1.59
N TRP A 57 7.16 -4.70 1.15
CA TRP A 57 7.64 -3.50 0.50
C TRP A 57 6.90 -3.25 -0.82
N LEU A 58 6.84 -4.26 -1.69
CA LEU A 58 6.15 -4.17 -3.00
C LEU A 58 4.65 -3.88 -2.86
N LEU A 59 3.98 -4.45 -1.85
CA LEU A 59 2.58 -4.14 -1.56
C LEU A 59 2.40 -2.71 -1.05
N GLY A 60 3.33 -2.23 -0.22
CA GLY A 60 3.34 -0.85 0.24
C GLY A 60 3.53 0.15 -0.89
N THR A 61 4.41 -0.14 -1.85
CA THR A 61 4.74 0.80 -2.93
C THR A 61 3.84 0.68 -4.15
N CYS A 62 3.48 -0.53 -4.59
CA CYS A 62 2.59 -0.73 -5.75
C CYS A 62 1.11 -0.63 -5.37
N GLY A 63 0.74 -1.01 -4.14
CA GLY A 63 -0.63 -0.99 -3.64
C GLY A 63 -0.98 0.23 -2.77
N PHE A 64 0.01 1.09 -2.47
CA PHE A 64 -0.12 2.20 -1.51
C PHE A 64 -0.71 1.77 -0.16
N LEU A 65 -0.32 0.57 0.29
CA LEU A 65 -0.83 -0.04 1.51
C LEU A 65 -0.02 0.39 2.73
N ARG A 66 -0.69 0.71 3.83
CA ARG A 66 -0.03 0.84 5.13
C ARG A 66 0.25 -0.53 5.71
N ALA A 67 1.16 -0.61 6.67
CA ALA A 67 1.47 -1.87 7.37
C ALA A 67 0.21 -2.57 7.91
N ASN A 68 -0.73 -1.83 8.51
CA ASN A 68 -2.01 -2.39 8.96
C ASN A 68 -2.86 -2.93 7.81
N ASP A 69 -2.89 -2.23 6.67
CA ASP A 69 -3.67 -2.68 5.51
C ASP A 69 -3.09 -4.01 4.97
N ILE A 70 -1.75 -4.17 4.97
CA ILE A 70 -1.07 -5.40 4.56
C ILE A 70 -1.42 -6.56 5.51
N LEU A 71 -1.40 -6.32 6.83
CA LEU A 71 -1.76 -7.33 7.83
C LEU A 71 -3.21 -7.79 7.71
N CYS A 72 -4.08 -6.92 7.21
CA CYS A 72 -5.50 -7.18 7.07
C CYS A 72 -5.91 -7.73 5.69
N ILE A 73 -4.95 -8.11 4.84
CA ILE A 73 -5.25 -8.73 3.54
C ILE A 73 -5.85 -10.11 3.76
N ASP A 74 -7.02 -10.35 3.19
CA ASP A 74 -7.62 -11.67 3.10
C ASP A 74 -7.03 -12.43 1.93
N LEU A 75 -5.94 -13.17 2.21
CA LEU A 75 -5.26 -13.98 1.20
C LEU A 75 -6.13 -15.13 0.68
N SER A 76 -7.06 -15.64 1.49
CA SER A 76 -7.96 -16.74 1.10
C SER A 76 -8.99 -16.32 0.04
N ASN A 77 -9.42 -15.05 0.09
CA ASN A 77 -10.35 -14.46 -0.88
C ASN A 77 -9.66 -13.61 -1.94
N SER A 78 -8.33 -13.61 -1.99
CA SER A 78 -7.57 -12.91 -3.03
C SER A 78 -7.72 -13.59 -4.38
N LYS A 79 -7.87 -12.80 -5.44
CA LYS A 79 -8.16 -13.31 -6.80
C LYS A 79 -7.07 -12.93 -7.78
N PHE A 80 -6.61 -13.88 -8.57
CA PHE A 80 -5.69 -13.64 -9.69
C PHE A 80 -6.48 -13.64 -11.00
N HIS A 81 -6.21 -12.69 -11.89
CA HIS A 81 -6.87 -12.58 -13.19
C HIS A 81 -5.87 -12.44 -14.33
N LEU A 82 -6.34 -12.75 -15.55
CA LEU A 82 -5.59 -12.63 -16.80
C LEU A 82 -4.23 -13.35 -16.70
N ASP A 83 -4.23 -14.63 -16.36
CA ASP A 83 -3.01 -15.43 -16.20
C ASP A 83 -1.98 -14.81 -15.23
N ARG A 84 -2.45 -14.43 -14.04
CA ARG A 84 -1.62 -13.81 -12.99
C ARG A 84 -0.96 -12.48 -13.40
N ILE A 85 -1.55 -11.76 -14.36
CA ILE A 85 -1.14 -10.38 -14.66
C ILE A 85 -1.65 -9.41 -13.61
N THR A 86 -2.77 -9.70 -12.96
CA THR A 86 -3.31 -8.86 -11.88
C THR A 86 -3.75 -9.69 -10.69
N ALA A 87 -3.63 -9.12 -9.50
CA ALA A 87 -4.20 -9.68 -8.28
C ALA A 87 -5.08 -8.65 -7.58
N VAL A 88 -6.29 -9.07 -7.20
CA VAL A 88 -7.25 -8.29 -6.43
C VAL A 88 -7.21 -8.77 -4.99
N LEU A 89 -6.83 -7.88 -4.08
CA LEU A 89 -6.63 -8.17 -2.66
C LEU A 89 -7.71 -7.48 -1.82
N PRO A 90 -8.56 -8.23 -1.12
CA PRO A 90 -9.49 -7.69 -0.13
C PRO A 90 -8.73 -7.32 1.15
N ILE A 91 -9.00 -6.13 1.69
CA ILE A 91 -8.47 -5.63 2.96
C ILE A 91 -9.65 -5.55 3.92
N LEU A 92 -9.64 -6.42 4.91
CA LEU A 92 -10.70 -6.53 5.90
C LEU A 92 -10.50 -5.51 7.02
N LEU A 93 -11.58 -4.87 7.46
CA LEU A 93 -11.55 -3.98 8.63
C LEU A 93 -10.40 -2.96 8.59
N PRO A 94 -10.14 -2.29 7.44
CA PRO A 94 -9.14 -1.25 7.40
C PRO A 94 -9.52 -0.17 8.42
N LYS A 95 -8.52 0.57 8.92
CA LYS A 95 -8.73 1.64 9.91
C LYS A 95 -9.75 2.71 9.43
N GLU A 96 -9.96 2.81 8.12
CA GLU A 96 -10.99 3.65 7.51
C GLU A 96 -12.40 3.15 7.85
N THR A 97 -13.25 4.06 8.33
CA THR A 97 -14.69 3.83 8.46
C THR A 97 -15.43 4.71 7.45
N ARG A 98 -16.57 4.24 6.95
CA ARG A 98 -17.47 5.05 6.10
C ARG A 98 -18.85 5.07 6.72
N GLY A 99 -19.31 6.25 7.11
CA GLY A 99 -20.60 6.41 7.79
C GLY A 99 -20.68 5.68 9.13
N GLY A 100 -19.56 5.53 9.84
CA GLY A 100 -19.50 4.82 11.13
C GLY A 100 -19.34 3.30 11.03
N SER A 101 -19.39 2.72 9.82
CA SER A 101 -19.21 1.28 9.60
C SER A 101 -17.79 0.95 9.16
N ARG A 102 -17.29 -0.21 9.62
CA ARG A 102 -16.07 -0.81 9.06
C ARG A 102 -16.36 -1.26 7.63
N ILE A 103 -15.40 -1.08 6.73
CA ILE A 103 -15.55 -1.43 5.31
C ILE A 103 -14.65 -2.61 4.93
N CYS A 104 -14.90 -3.24 3.79
CA CYS A 104 -13.89 -4.02 3.09
C CYS A 104 -13.41 -3.19 1.90
N LYS A 105 -12.10 -3.02 1.76
CA LYS A 105 -11.50 -2.31 0.63
C LYS A 105 -10.85 -3.32 -0.31
N TYR A 106 -11.08 -3.19 -1.60
CA TYR A 106 -10.38 -3.98 -2.61
C TYR A 106 -9.28 -3.13 -3.24
N ILE A 107 -8.08 -3.70 -3.34
CA ILE A 107 -7.01 -3.13 -4.17
C ILE A 107 -6.65 -4.05 -5.31
N THR A 108 -6.13 -3.49 -6.39
CA THR A 108 -5.62 -4.27 -7.52
C THR A 108 -4.15 -3.94 -7.71
N ILE A 109 -3.31 -4.97 -7.59
CA ILE A 109 -1.90 -4.89 -7.99
C ILE A 109 -1.73 -5.50 -9.38
N LYS A 110 -0.80 -4.95 -10.15
CA LYS A 110 -0.48 -5.41 -11.50
C LYS A 110 0.92 -6.00 -11.53
N SER A 111 1.11 -6.97 -12.41
CA SER A 111 2.41 -7.55 -12.70
C SER A 111 3.34 -6.48 -13.26
N HIS A 112 4.61 -6.57 -12.89
CA HIS A 112 5.68 -5.77 -13.46
C HIS A 112 6.46 -6.61 -14.48
N ASP A 113 7.01 -5.96 -15.50
CA ASP A 113 7.76 -6.63 -16.57
C ASP A 113 9.05 -7.28 -16.03
N ASP A 114 9.80 -6.53 -15.20
CA ASP A 114 10.91 -7.08 -14.42
C ASP A 114 10.37 -8.06 -13.34
N PRO A 115 10.67 -9.37 -13.43
CA PRO A 115 10.24 -10.36 -12.45
C PRO A 115 10.75 -10.08 -11.02
N LEU A 116 11.91 -9.43 -10.89
CA LEU A 116 12.52 -9.13 -9.60
C LEU A 116 11.78 -8.02 -8.85
N LEU A 117 11.03 -7.19 -9.59
CA LEU A 117 10.23 -6.09 -9.07
C LEU A 117 8.72 -6.37 -9.14
N CYS A 118 8.33 -7.58 -9.54
CA CYS A 118 6.93 -7.89 -9.81
C CYS A 118 6.16 -8.27 -8.53
N PRO A 119 5.22 -7.44 -8.06
CA PRO A 119 4.45 -7.73 -6.84
C PRO A 119 3.58 -8.98 -6.99
N VAL A 120 3.04 -9.24 -8.19
CA VAL A 120 2.17 -10.40 -8.43
C VAL A 120 2.97 -11.71 -8.43
N LYS A 121 4.18 -11.72 -8.99
CA LYS A 121 5.08 -12.89 -8.96
C LYS A 121 5.59 -13.14 -7.54
N THR A 122 6.01 -12.10 -6.82
CA THR A 122 6.44 -12.23 -5.42
C THR A 122 5.31 -12.74 -4.52
N LEU A 123 4.08 -12.23 -4.69
CA LEU A 123 2.90 -12.72 -3.96
C LEU A 123 2.57 -14.18 -4.31
N THR A 124 2.67 -14.54 -5.59
CA THR A 124 2.44 -15.92 -6.04
C THR A 124 3.42 -16.89 -5.39
N GLU A 125 4.72 -16.57 -5.38
CA GLU A 125 5.73 -17.41 -4.74
C GLU A 125 5.53 -17.48 -3.22
N TYR A 126 5.14 -16.36 -2.60
CA TYR A 126 4.81 -16.31 -1.17
C TYR A 126 3.65 -17.25 -0.83
N LEU A 127 2.52 -17.15 -1.56
CA LEU A 127 1.37 -18.04 -1.37
C LEU A 127 1.73 -19.50 -1.61
N ARG A 128 2.52 -19.82 -2.64
CA ARG A 128 2.98 -21.19 -2.91
C ARG A 128 3.72 -21.80 -1.70
N ARG A 129 4.49 -20.99 -0.96
CA ARG A 129 5.23 -21.45 0.23
C ARG A 129 4.33 -21.63 1.45
N ILE A 130 3.32 -20.78 1.61
CA ILE A 130 2.36 -20.89 2.72
C ILE A 130 1.36 -22.00 2.46
N GLU A 131 0.85 -22.16 1.25
CA GLU A 131 -0.04 -23.30 0.91
C GLU A 131 0.70 -24.64 1.06
N GLY A 132 2.04 -24.64 0.99
CA GLY A 132 2.89 -25.79 1.32
C GLY A 132 3.31 -25.91 2.79
N HIS A 133 2.86 -25.00 3.67
CA HIS A 133 3.11 -25.03 5.12
C HIS A 133 1.77 -24.82 5.84
N ASP A 134 1.25 -25.82 6.54
CA ASP A 134 0.16 -25.61 7.49
C ASP A 134 0.64 -24.65 8.59
N ILE A 135 0.50 -23.34 8.38
CA ILE A 135 0.77 -22.34 9.40
C ILE A 135 -0.54 -22.11 10.15
N GLU A 136 -0.72 -22.86 11.24
CA GLU A 136 -1.69 -22.50 12.28
C GLU A 136 -1.26 -21.17 12.92
N VAL A 137 -1.72 -20.06 12.35
CA VAL A 137 -1.71 -18.78 13.07
C VAL A 137 -3.10 -18.60 13.68
N GLU A 138 -3.26 -19.03 14.94
CA GLU A 138 -4.37 -18.55 15.74
C GLU A 138 -4.32 -17.01 15.77
N HIS A 139 -5.36 -16.39 15.21
CA HIS A 139 -5.60 -14.98 15.42
C HIS A 139 -5.70 -14.72 16.93
N PRO A 140 -5.04 -13.69 17.47
CA PRO A 140 -5.34 -13.22 18.81
C PRO A 140 -6.82 -12.90 18.87
N LYS A 141 -7.59 -13.73 19.57
CA LYS A 141 -8.97 -13.42 19.92
C LYS A 141 -8.91 -12.18 20.79
N ASP A 142 -9.45 -11.07 20.30
CA ASP A 142 -9.65 -9.87 21.09
C ASP A 142 -10.55 -10.25 22.28
N PRO A 143 -10.07 -10.22 23.55
CA PRO A 143 -10.85 -10.72 24.68
C PRO A 143 -11.89 -9.69 25.17
N SER A 144 -12.53 -8.92 24.27
CA SER A 144 -13.45 -7.86 24.67
C SER A 144 -14.52 -7.54 23.60
N ILE A 145 -15.48 -8.45 23.41
CA ILE A 145 -16.89 -8.14 23.13
C ILE A 145 -17.77 -9.15 23.87
#